data_AF-A0A093RMK7-F1
#
_entry.id   AF-A0A093RMK7-F1
#
_cell.length_a   1.000
_cell.length_b   1.000
_cell.length_c   1.000
_cell.angle_alpha   90.00
_cell.angle_beta   90.00
_cell.angle_gamma   90.00
#
_symmetry.space_group_name_H-M   'P 1'
#
loop_
_entity.id
_entity.type
_entity.pdbx_description
1 polymer ?
#
loop_
_entity_poly.entity_id
_entity_poly.type
_entity_poly.pdbx_seq_one_letter_code
_entity_poly.pdbx_strand_id
1 'polypeptide(L)'
;MTYLKSYDFEDGSIYESICDYPYISNVNLVKCKNKLVKDLFWDGAIYIIGKYISCFFDDVIKGYWCRDKIIFKLAISAHEYKGVYFFSRDEASYYLPDVIKYRKEINEVYSWLSEKNMLNMIFNLCINHFVFNWGDCESKGQMIAPYQFQMGKNQKLYYRDDCFYVNHNIIMSMGNTPIYDLHDFAHVVSTLCKPSLYGCYYHDLPENVTNNNFRKLISMYESSGCDSISDGFLYSKVTRKIYDDLEKTNDYNRIVDVIGERIANYLMGKSAIVIDDKKYKRNTEISFEELIILVINKLYESSASEVERFVLIRNDGSIDLSLFTPAERLIDLEANSQWLYAEARNTLRHRGHCEAYRKTLSMLSVSHRVNSALYDTVCGILDFNINDLRLGIAILKNTSQLKGYCHALS
;
A
#
# COMPACT_ATOMS: atom_id res chain seq x y z
N MET A 1 0.45 19.04 26.68
CA MET A 1 1.64 18.33 27.19
C MET A 1 2.14 17.42 26.09
N THR A 2 3.40 17.53 25.71
CA THR A 2 3.94 16.87 24.53
C THR A 2 4.78 15.68 24.93
N TYR A 3 4.32 14.47 24.63
CA TYR A 3 5.08 13.23 24.79
C TYR A 3 5.36 12.62 23.42
N LEU A 4 6.30 13.23 22.71
CA LEU A 4 7.02 12.56 21.63
C LEU A 4 8.43 12.27 22.17
N LYS A 5 8.71 10.99 22.43
CA LYS A 5 10.10 10.55 22.61
C LYS A 5 10.80 10.63 21.25
N SER A 6 12.02 11.14 21.20
CA SER A 6 12.90 10.85 20.07
C SER A 6 13.15 9.35 20.05
N TYR A 7 12.74 8.69 18.97
CA TYR A 7 13.16 7.32 18.68
C TYR A 7 14.43 7.40 17.84
N ASP A 8 15.55 7.55 18.54
CA ASP A 8 16.88 7.44 17.96
C ASP A 8 17.13 5.94 17.69
N PHE A 9 17.18 5.56 16.41
CA PHE A 9 17.29 4.16 15.97
C PHE A 9 18.77 3.73 15.88
N GLU A 10 19.44 3.67 17.03
CA GLU A 10 20.74 3.01 17.20
C GLU A 10 20.60 1.71 18.00
N ASP A 11 20.22 0.62 17.33
CA ASP A 11 20.95 -0.65 17.45
C ASP A 11 20.65 -1.54 16.21
N GLY A 12 21.63 -2.36 15.82
CA GLY A 12 21.62 -3.12 14.57
C GLY A 12 21.95 -4.60 14.77
N SER A 13 21.05 -5.36 15.39
CA SER A 13 21.18 -6.81 15.52
C SER A 13 19.84 -7.54 15.73
N ILE A 14 19.84 -8.88 15.48
CA ILE A 14 18.79 -9.85 15.85
C ILE A 14 17.46 -9.70 15.05
N TYR A 15 16.98 -10.63 14.20
CA TYR A 15 17.26 -12.07 14.01
C TYR A 15 17.26 -12.48 12.51
N GLU A 16 17.92 -13.58 12.18
CA GLU A 16 17.92 -14.19 10.84
C GLU A 16 16.82 -15.26 10.67
N SER A 17 15.88 -14.99 9.76
CA SER A 17 15.16 -16.03 9.00
C SER A 17 14.72 -15.45 7.65
N ILE A 18 15.72 -15.20 6.79
CA ILE A 18 15.53 -14.53 5.50
C ILE A 18 14.77 -15.47 4.55
N CYS A 19 13.53 -15.11 4.21
CA CYS A 19 12.92 -15.58 2.97
C CYS A 19 13.51 -14.77 1.82
N ASP A 20 14.24 -15.42 0.91
CA ASP A 20 14.87 -14.80 -0.26
C ASP A 20 13.83 -14.30 -1.27
N TYR A 21 13.30 -13.11 -1.00
CA TYR A 21 12.52 -12.31 -1.95
C TYR A 21 13.42 -11.17 -2.48
N PRO A 22 14.01 -11.29 -3.69
CA PRO A 22 14.99 -10.33 -4.23
C PRO A 22 14.40 -8.94 -4.56
N TYR A 23 13.12 -8.71 -4.25
CA TYR A 23 12.36 -7.52 -4.63
C TYR A 23 12.47 -6.35 -3.66
N ILE A 24 13.04 -6.56 -2.46
CA ILE A 24 12.94 -5.59 -1.36
C ILE A 24 14.26 -5.55 -0.56
N SER A 25 15.22 -4.74 -1.00
CA SER A 25 16.42 -4.37 -0.22
C SER A 25 16.11 -3.73 1.15
N ASN A 26 14.85 -3.35 1.37
CA ASN A 26 14.33 -2.63 2.53
C ASN A 26 13.21 -3.37 3.29
N VAL A 27 13.11 -4.73 3.25
CA VAL A 27 12.06 -5.46 4.02
C VAL A 27 12.04 -5.01 5.48
N ASN A 28 13.22 -4.89 6.09
CA ASN A 28 13.34 -4.52 7.49
C ASN A 28 12.87 -3.08 7.75
N LEU A 29 13.17 -2.13 6.85
CA LEU A 29 12.69 -0.76 6.98
C LEU A 29 11.16 -0.67 6.79
N VAL A 30 10.60 -1.41 5.82
CA VAL A 30 9.15 -1.55 5.64
C VAL A 30 8.50 -2.16 6.89
N LYS A 31 9.03 -3.26 7.44
CA LYS A 31 8.55 -3.87 8.69
C LYS A 31 8.65 -2.91 9.88
N CYS A 32 9.76 -2.21 10.07
CA CYS A 32 9.93 -1.22 11.15
C CYS A 32 8.94 -0.05 11.03
N LYS A 33 8.63 0.42 9.81
CA LYS A 33 7.62 1.48 9.61
C LYS A 33 6.20 0.96 9.75
N ASN A 34 5.91 -0.27 9.31
CA ASN A 34 4.61 -0.89 9.51
C ASN A 34 4.33 -1.20 10.99
N LYS A 35 5.37 -1.54 11.77
CA LYS A 35 5.28 -1.57 13.24
C LYS A 35 4.95 -0.19 13.81
N LEU A 36 5.66 0.87 13.40
CA LEU A 36 5.34 2.24 13.83
C LEU A 36 3.87 2.62 13.53
N VAL A 37 3.35 2.26 12.35
CA VAL A 37 1.94 2.49 11.98
C VAL A 37 0.99 1.72 12.90
N LYS A 38 1.30 0.47 13.21
CA LYS A 38 0.54 -0.34 14.18
C LYS A 38 0.54 0.29 15.55
N ASP A 39 1.72 0.60 16.08
CA ASP A 39 1.90 1.17 17.42
C ASP A 39 1.12 2.50 17.54
N LEU A 40 1.23 3.39 16.54
CA LEU A 40 0.47 4.66 16.48
C LEU A 40 -1.05 4.48 16.37
N PHE A 41 -1.53 3.51 15.58
CA PHE A 41 -2.96 3.19 15.53
C PHE A 41 -3.45 2.69 16.88
N TRP A 42 -2.65 1.85 17.58
CA TRP A 42 -3.02 1.32 18.90
C TRP A 42 -2.94 2.36 20.01
N ASP A 43 -1.98 3.28 19.99
CA ASP A 43 -1.95 4.45 20.89
C ASP A 43 -3.18 5.34 20.65
N GLY A 44 -3.53 5.61 19.39
CA GLY A 44 -4.75 6.30 19.01
C GLY A 44 -6.01 5.61 19.52
N ALA A 45 -6.11 4.29 19.34
CA ALA A 45 -7.22 3.48 19.84
C ALA A 45 -7.32 3.54 21.37
N ILE A 46 -6.19 3.41 22.08
CA ILE A 46 -6.16 3.48 23.55
C ILE A 46 -6.60 4.86 24.04
N TYR A 47 -6.16 5.94 23.39
CA TYR A 47 -6.60 7.30 23.67
C TYR A 47 -8.11 7.48 23.43
N ILE A 48 -8.62 7.01 22.28
CA ILE A 48 -10.03 7.11 21.90
C ILE A 48 -10.93 6.36 22.88
N ILE A 49 -10.56 5.12 23.21
CA ILE A 49 -11.32 4.29 24.15
C ILE A 49 -11.31 4.94 25.54
N GLY A 50 -10.13 5.34 26.03
CA GLY A 50 -9.96 5.96 27.34
C GLY A 50 -10.56 7.37 27.49
N LYS A 51 -10.88 8.06 26.39
CA LYS A 51 -11.45 9.42 26.39
C LYS A 51 -12.95 9.45 26.09
N TYR A 52 -13.42 8.61 25.17
CA TYR A 52 -14.78 8.69 24.61
C TYR A 52 -15.66 7.46 24.90
N ILE A 53 -15.07 6.33 25.32
CA ILE A 53 -15.80 5.06 25.48
C ILE A 53 -15.79 4.56 26.92
N SER A 54 -14.70 4.75 27.68
CA SER A 54 -14.55 4.16 29.02
C SER A 54 -15.49 4.73 30.09
N CYS A 55 -16.21 5.82 29.79
CA CYS A 55 -17.32 6.32 30.61
C CYS A 55 -18.59 5.47 30.50
N PHE A 56 -18.72 4.61 29.49
CA PHE A 56 -19.85 3.69 29.30
C PHE A 56 -19.58 2.28 29.83
N PHE A 57 -18.34 1.95 30.22
CA PHE A 57 -17.99 0.61 30.71
C PHE A 57 -18.73 0.25 32.00
N ASP A 58 -19.35 -0.93 32.00
CA ASP A 58 -19.68 -1.66 33.22
C ASP A 58 -18.41 -2.16 33.93
N ASP A 59 -18.55 -2.67 35.16
CA ASP A 59 -17.41 -3.06 35.99
C ASP A 59 -16.62 -4.27 35.46
N VAL A 60 -17.21 -5.12 34.58
CA VAL A 60 -16.49 -6.25 33.96
C VAL A 60 -15.55 -5.73 32.87
N ILE A 61 -16.07 -4.97 31.92
CA ILE A 61 -15.30 -4.38 30.82
C ILE A 61 -14.25 -3.39 31.34
N LYS A 62 -14.60 -2.60 32.35
CA LYS A 62 -13.69 -1.73 33.10
C LYS A 62 -12.61 -2.51 33.85
N GLY A 63 -12.95 -3.66 34.43
CA GLY A 63 -11.99 -4.59 35.03
C GLY A 63 -10.94 -5.06 34.02
N TYR A 64 -11.37 -5.49 32.83
CA TYR A 64 -10.47 -5.88 31.74
C TYR A 64 -9.62 -4.70 31.24
N TRP A 65 -10.22 -3.52 31.06
CA TRP A 65 -9.53 -2.31 30.63
C TRP A 65 -8.43 -1.87 31.62
N CYS A 66 -8.66 -2.00 32.92
CA CYS A 66 -7.67 -1.69 33.95
C CYS A 66 -6.61 -2.78 34.10
N ARG A 67 -6.92 -4.04 33.79
CA ARG A 67 -6.02 -5.18 33.93
C ARG A 67 -4.98 -5.25 32.80
N ASP A 68 -5.41 -5.23 31.54
CA ASP A 68 -4.51 -5.39 30.40
C ASP A 68 -5.12 -4.80 29.10
N LYS A 69 -4.35 -3.96 28.40
CA LYS A 69 -4.79 -3.33 27.14
C LYS A 69 -4.77 -4.29 25.96
N ILE A 70 -4.00 -5.39 26.02
CA ILE A 70 -3.89 -6.33 24.88
C ILE A 70 -5.24 -7.00 24.57
N ILE A 71 -6.10 -7.19 25.57
CA ILE A 71 -7.46 -7.74 25.43
C ILE A 71 -8.28 -6.87 24.46
N PHE A 72 -8.21 -5.55 24.62
CA PHE A 72 -8.91 -4.60 23.76
C PHE A 72 -8.27 -4.51 22.37
N LYS A 73 -6.93 -4.51 22.28
CA LYS A 73 -6.22 -4.60 20.99
C LYS A 73 -6.70 -5.83 20.21
N LEU A 74 -6.66 -7.02 20.81
CA LEU A 74 -7.03 -8.28 20.15
C LEU A 74 -8.53 -8.33 19.81
N ALA A 75 -9.42 -7.86 20.69
CA ALA A 75 -10.84 -7.72 20.37
C ALA A 75 -11.08 -6.80 19.15
N ILE A 76 -10.36 -5.68 19.04
CA ILE A 76 -10.50 -4.77 17.91
C ILE A 76 -9.84 -5.35 16.64
N SER A 77 -8.72 -6.07 16.76
CA SER A 77 -8.09 -6.82 15.65
C SER A 77 -9.01 -7.89 15.06
N ALA A 78 -9.88 -8.51 15.87
CA ALA A 78 -10.83 -9.54 15.45
C ALA A 78 -12.06 -8.99 14.70
N HIS A 79 -12.14 -7.67 14.50
CA HIS A 79 -13.20 -7.00 13.75
C HIS A 79 -12.84 -6.84 12.27
N GLU A 80 -13.79 -7.22 11.42
CA GLU A 80 -13.71 -7.05 9.98
C GLU A 80 -14.30 -5.68 9.58
N TYR A 81 -13.45 -4.75 9.20
CA TYR A 81 -13.83 -3.43 8.71
C TYR A 81 -13.91 -3.45 7.18
N LYS A 82 -15.13 -3.51 6.61
CA LYS A 82 -15.38 -3.62 5.14
C LYS A 82 -14.62 -4.78 4.45
N GLY A 83 -14.64 -5.98 5.03
CA GLY A 83 -13.89 -7.13 4.48
C GLY A 83 -12.39 -7.11 4.79
N VAL A 84 -11.94 -6.30 5.73
CA VAL A 84 -10.51 -6.13 6.05
C VAL A 84 -10.26 -6.11 7.56
N TYR A 85 -9.36 -6.96 8.03
CA TYR A 85 -8.83 -6.92 9.40
C TYR A 85 -7.68 -5.94 9.51
N PHE A 86 -7.62 -5.17 10.60
CA PHE A 86 -6.43 -4.39 10.95
C PHE A 86 -5.43 -5.24 11.74
N PHE A 87 -5.06 -6.38 11.17
CA PHE A 87 -4.20 -7.40 11.75
C PHE A 87 -3.42 -8.06 10.61
N SER A 88 -2.20 -8.53 10.85
CA SER A 88 -1.40 -9.25 9.84
C SER A 88 -1.00 -10.64 10.35
N ARG A 89 -0.56 -11.53 9.44
CA ARG A 89 -0.21 -12.91 9.82
C ARG A 89 0.99 -12.97 10.77
N ASP A 90 1.99 -12.09 10.57
CA ASP A 90 3.08 -11.86 11.52
C ASP A 90 2.57 -11.47 12.92
N GLU A 91 1.53 -10.62 13.03
CA GLU A 91 0.89 -10.30 14.32
C GLU A 91 0.08 -11.48 14.88
N ALA A 92 -0.59 -12.27 14.03
CA ALA A 92 -1.38 -13.41 14.47
C ALA A 92 -0.52 -14.47 15.16
N SER A 93 0.61 -14.88 14.54
CA SER A 93 1.54 -15.83 15.16
C SER A 93 2.22 -15.24 16.40
N TYR A 94 2.53 -13.94 16.41
CA TYR A 94 3.14 -13.28 17.55
C TYR A 94 2.21 -13.19 18.77
N TYR A 95 0.93 -12.86 18.58
CA TYR A 95 -0.04 -12.70 19.67
C TYR A 95 -0.82 -13.97 20.00
N LEU A 96 -0.66 -15.08 19.26
CA LEU A 96 -1.34 -16.35 19.51
C LEU A 96 -1.32 -16.80 20.99
N PRO A 97 -0.21 -16.66 21.77
CA PRO A 97 -0.22 -17.00 23.19
C PRO A 97 -1.19 -16.15 24.02
N ASP A 98 -1.30 -14.83 23.76
CA ASP A 98 -2.25 -13.95 24.44
C ASP A 98 -3.69 -14.17 23.95
N VAL A 99 -3.90 -14.52 22.68
CA VAL A 99 -5.22 -14.92 22.14
C VAL A 99 -5.74 -16.17 22.83
N ILE A 100 -4.90 -17.18 23.05
CA ILE A 100 -5.25 -18.40 23.78
C ILE A 100 -5.52 -18.08 25.26
N LYS A 101 -4.64 -17.31 25.90
CA LYS A 101 -4.69 -16.93 27.33
C LYS A 101 -5.91 -16.07 27.69
N TYR A 102 -6.31 -15.14 26.82
CA TYR A 102 -7.41 -14.20 27.05
C TYR A 102 -8.64 -14.49 26.18
N ARG A 103 -8.78 -15.71 25.64
CA ARG A 103 -9.84 -16.11 24.69
C ARG A 103 -11.25 -15.70 25.14
N LYS A 104 -11.52 -15.82 26.44
CA LYS A 104 -12.82 -15.44 27.03
C LYS A 104 -13.00 -13.92 27.00
N GLU A 105 -12.05 -13.17 27.55
CA GLU A 105 -12.14 -11.72 27.70
C GLU A 105 -12.10 -10.98 26.36
N ILE A 106 -11.39 -11.50 25.36
CA ILE A 106 -11.41 -11.01 23.97
C ILE A 106 -12.83 -11.11 23.39
N ASN A 107 -13.49 -12.26 23.59
CA ASN A 107 -14.86 -12.49 23.12
C ASN A 107 -15.87 -11.59 23.86
N GLU A 108 -15.76 -11.42 25.18
CA GLU A 108 -16.66 -10.54 25.95
C GLU A 108 -16.47 -9.06 25.61
N VAL A 109 -15.23 -8.58 25.46
CA VAL A 109 -14.95 -7.18 25.03
C VAL A 109 -15.43 -6.93 23.60
N TYR A 110 -15.24 -7.87 22.67
CA TYR A 110 -15.77 -7.73 21.31
C TYR A 110 -17.30 -7.66 21.31
N SER A 111 -17.99 -8.61 21.97
CA SER A 111 -19.45 -8.66 22.00
C SER A 111 -20.03 -7.36 22.57
N TRP A 112 -19.46 -6.87 23.67
CA TRP A 112 -19.85 -5.59 24.24
C TRP A 112 -19.66 -4.43 23.26
N LEU A 113 -18.48 -4.29 22.64
CA LEU A 113 -18.22 -3.24 21.64
C LEU A 113 -19.13 -3.36 20.41
N SER A 114 -19.54 -4.56 20.04
CA SER A 114 -20.47 -4.83 18.94
C SER A 114 -21.90 -4.43 19.31
N GLU A 115 -22.40 -4.85 20.48
CA GLU A 115 -23.72 -4.47 21.02
C GLU A 115 -23.86 -2.94 21.19
N LYS A 116 -22.81 -2.29 21.71
CA LYS A 116 -22.76 -0.82 21.82
C LYS A 116 -22.54 -0.12 20.48
N ASN A 117 -22.39 -0.83 19.36
CA ASN A 117 -22.18 -0.28 18.02
C ASN A 117 -20.91 0.59 17.90
N MET A 118 -19.86 0.21 18.63
CA MET A 118 -18.62 0.98 18.80
C MET A 118 -17.44 0.49 17.95
N LEU A 119 -17.48 -0.71 17.35
CA LEU A 119 -16.32 -1.29 16.65
C LEU A 119 -15.87 -0.44 15.43
N ASN A 120 -16.76 -0.20 14.45
CA ASN A 120 -16.42 0.69 13.33
C ASN A 120 -16.20 2.14 13.79
N MET A 121 -16.87 2.58 14.87
CA MET A 121 -16.67 3.91 15.45
C MET A 121 -15.23 4.11 15.95
N ILE A 122 -14.66 3.12 16.65
CA ILE A 122 -13.25 3.13 17.06
C ILE A 122 -12.36 3.24 15.83
N PHE A 123 -12.54 2.38 14.83
CA PHE A 123 -11.75 2.44 13.59
C PHE A 123 -11.81 3.80 12.90
N ASN A 124 -13.02 4.34 12.73
CA ASN A 124 -13.23 5.65 12.12
C ASN A 124 -12.48 6.75 12.90
N LEU A 125 -12.59 6.75 14.23
CA LEU A 125 -11.92 7.72 15.09
C LEU A 125 -10.40 7.54 15.08
N CYS A 126 -9.88 6.31 15.01
CA CYS A 126 -8.44 6.03 14.99
C CYS A 126 -7.81 6.55 13.70
N ILE A 127 -8.43 6.28 12.55
CA ILE A 127 -8.00 6.78 11.24
C ILE A 127 -8.02 8.31 11.23
N ASN A 128 -9.11 8.92 11.72
CA ASN A 128 -9.24 10.37 11.87
C ASN A 128 -8.17 10.97 12.80
N HIS A 129 -7.92 10.35 13.95
CA HIS A 129 -6.92 10.80 14.92
C HIS A 129 -5.50 10.74 14.35
N PHE A 130 -5.14 9.60 13.72
CA PHE A 130 -3.86 9.41 13.03
C PHE A 130 -3.66 10.50 11.96
N VAL A 131 -4.65 10.68 11.10
CA VAL A 131 -4.62 11.68 10.01
C VAL A 131 -4.46 13.12 10.50
N PHE A 132 -5.20 13.54 11.52
CA PHE A 132 -5.24 14.96 11.93
C PHE A 132 -4.24 15.35 13.04
N ASN A 133 -3.59 14.37 13.69
CA ASN A 133 -2.63 14.62 14.78
C ASN A 133 -1.20 14.13 14.45
N TRP A 134 -0.99 13.53 13.27
CA TRP A 134 0.35 13.17 12.79
C TRP A 134 0.97 14.29 11.96
N GLY A 135 2.28 14.47 12.13
CA GLY A 135 3.07 15.50 11.46
C GLY A 135 3.35 16.71 12.35
N ASP A 136 4.53 17.30 12.15
CA ASP A 136 4.85 18.61 12.69
C ASP A 136 4.04 19.68 11.94
N CYS A 137 4.00 20.92 12.41
CA CYS A 137 3.13 21.93 11.81
C CYS A 137 3.45 22.26 10.35
N GLU A 138 4.66 21.94 9.88
CA GLU A 138 5.11 22.09 8.50
C GLU A 138 4.77 20.89 7.59
N SER A 139 4.56 19.67 8.13
CA SER A 139 4.31 18.46 7.33
C SER A 139 2.83 18.10 7.14
N LYS A 140 1.93 19.07 7.33
CA LYS A 140 0.47 18.97 7.16
C LYS A 140 0.05 18.88 5.68
N GLY A 141 0.08 17.67 5.10
CA GLY A 141 -0.42 17.40 3.75
C GLY A 141 -1.95 17.61 3.58
N GLN A 142 -2.38 18.02 2.37
CA GLN A 142 -3.81 18.15 1.96
C GLN A 142 -4.23 17.08 0.91
N MET A 143 -5.20 17.32 -0.04
CA MET A 143 -6.34 16.39 -0.35
C MET A 143 -6.81 16.19 -1.87
N ILE A 144 -6.66 14.98 -2.52
CA ILE A 144 -7.32 14.45 -3.78
C ILE A 144 -8.51 13.52 -3.48
N ALA A 145 -9.67 13.75 -4.09
CA ALA A 145 -10.81 12.82 -4.04
C ALA A 145 -10.57 11.55 -4.91
N PRO A 146 -11.22 10.40 -4.63
CA PRO A 146 -11.02 9.21 -5.46
C PRO A 146 -11.54 9.55 -6.87
N TYR A 147 -10.87 9.03 -7.89
CA TYR A 147 -11.14 9.35 -9.30
C TYR A 147 -10.89 10.81 -9.72
N GLN A 148 -10.29 11.68 -8.87
CA GLN A 148 -9.92 13.05 -9.26
C GLN A 148 -8.41 13.29 -9.40
N PHE A 149 -7.86 13.01 -10.57
CA PHE A 149 -6.64 13.70 -11.01
C PHE A 149 -7.00 15.14 -11.46
N GLN A 150 -7.17 16.06 -10.51
CA GLN A 150 -7.28 17.50 -10.79
C GLN A 150 -6.18 18.31 -10.11
N MET A 151 -5.76 19.38 -10.78
CA MET A 151 -4.69 20.27 -10.32
C MET A 151 -5.22 21.32 -9.34
N GLY A 152 -4.70 21.35 -8.12
CA GLY A 152 -4.58 22.59 -7.38
C GLY A 152 -3.33 23.35 -7.83
N LYS A 153 -3.38 24.69 -7.79
CA LYS A 153 -2.17 25.51 -7.86
C LYS A 153 -1.53 25.61 -6.47
N ASN A 154 -0.20 25.66 -6.45
CA ASN A 154 0.69 25.61 -5.29
C ASN A 154 0.91 24.20 -4.72
N GLN A 155 2.13 23.96 -4.23
CA GLN A 155 2.63 22.67 -3.72
C GLN A 155 1.75 22.17 -2.57
N LYS A 156 1.02 21.07 -2.82
CA LYS A 156 0.19 20.39 -1.82
C LYS A 156 0.21 18.89 -2.09
N LEU A 157 0.04 18.11 -1.03
CA LEU A 157 -0.22 16.67 -1.07
C LEU A 157 -1.74 16.40 -1.20
N TYR A 158 -2.18 15.13 -1.40
CA TYR A 158 -3.55 14.77 -1.85
C TYR A 158 -3.91 13.22 -1.75
N TYR A 159 -4.97 12.51 -1.22
CA TYR A 159 -5.96 12.44 -0.06
C TYR A 159 -7.50 12.77 -0.19
N ARG A 160 -8.51 11.89 0.09
CA ARG A 160 -9.97 12.22 -0.16
C ARG A 160 -10.58 13.26 0.81
N ASP A 161 -10.79 14.51 0.38
CA ASP A 161 -11.40 15.57 1.23
C ASP A 161 -12.79 15.14 1.75
N ASP A 162 -13.72 14.81 0.85
CA ASP A 162 -15.09 14.34 1.13
C ASP A 162 -15.18 13.13 2.07
N CYS A 163 -14.19 12.23 2.07
CA CYS A 163 -14.25 10.97 2.82
C CYS A 163 -13.41 10.96 4.10
N PHE A 164 -12.56 11.98 4.33
CA PHE A 164 -11.74 12.07 5.54
C PHE A 164 -11.97 13.35 6.34
N TYR A 165 -12.46 14.46 5.74
CA TYR A 165 -12.86 15.68 6.46
C TYR A 165 -14.20 15.54 7.22
N VAL A 166 -14.59 14.31 7.56
CA VAL A 166 -15.72 14.04 8.44
C VAL A 166 -15.35 14.54 9.83
N ASN A 167 -16.01 15.62 10.26
CA ASN A 167 -15.82 16.21 11.58
C ASN A 167 -15.98 15.14 12.68
N HIS A 168 -15.17 15.20 13.74
CA HIS A 168 -15.21 14.25 14.87
C HIS A 168 -16.64 13.98 15.39
N ASN A 169 -17.48 15.02 15.49
CA ASN A 169 -18.88 14.88 15.93
C ASN A 169 -19.76 14.15 14.90
N ILE A 170 -19.47 14.30 13.61
CA ILE A 170 -20.15 13.58 12.53
C ILE A 170 -19.72 12.11 12.54
N ILE A 171 -18.43 11.79 12.77
CA ILE A 171 -17.95 10.41 12.95
C ILE A 171 -18.68 9.73 14.12
N MET A 172 -18.77 10.41 15.27
CA MET A 172 -19.54 9.93 16.43
C MET A 172 -21.02 9.69 16.06
N SER A 173 -21.62 10.55 15.23
CA SER A 173 -23.02 10.37 14.79
C SER A 173 -23.23 9.23 13.76
N MET A 174 -22.20 8.84 13.03
CA MET A 174 -22.23 7.71 12.07
C MET A 174 -22.11 6.34 12.76
N GLY A 175 -21.71 6.32 14.04
CA GLY A 175 -21.71 5.12 14.88
C GLY A 175 -20.95 3.95 14.25
N ASN A 176 -21.64 2.82 14.09
CA ASN A 176 -21.05 1.59 13.54
C ASN A 176 -20.97 1.55 12.00
N THR A 177 -21.16 2.67 11.30
CA THR A 177 -20.99 2.75 9.85
C THR A 177 -19.50 2.90 9.51
N PRO A 178 -18.88 2.00 8.74
CA PRO A 178 -17.48 2.17 8.34
C PRO A 178 -17.37 3.26 7.26
N ILE A 179 -16.70 4.36 7.58
CA ILE A 179 -16.56 5.53 6.70
C ILE A 179 -15.44 5.29 5.67
N TYR A 180 -14.25 4.94 6.15
CA TYR A 180 -12.99 4.97 5.42
C TYR A 180 -12.80 3.78 4.47
N ASP A 181 -11.79 3.90 3.61
CA ASP A 181 -11.26 2.82 2.80
C ASP A 181 -9.86 2.48 3.31
N LEU A 182 -9.61 1.23 3.71
CA LEU A 182 -8.31 0.86 4.27
C LEU A 182 -7.20 0.76 3.19
N HIS A 183 -7.58 0.69 1.90
CA HIS A 183 -6.64 0.84 0.79
C HIS A 183 -6.07 2.27 0.76
N ASP A 184 -6.94 3.28 0.75
CA ASP A 184 -6.54 4.69 0.84
C ASP A 184 -5.81 4.98 2.16
N PHE A 185 -6.17 4.32 3.26
CA PHE A 185 -5.41 4.45 4.51
C PHE A 185 -3.98 3.91 4.37
N ALA A 186 -3.74 2.83 3.61
CA ALA A 186 -2.38 2.34 3.33
C ALA A 186 -1.57 3.32 2.45
N HIS A 187 -2.20 4.00 1.49
CA HIS A 187 -1.58 5.09 0.71
C HIS A 187 -1.27 6.32 1.59
N VAL A 188 -2.19 6.71 2.48
CA VAL A 188 -2.00 7.79 3.47
C VAL A 188 -0.86 7.46 4.42
N VAL A 189 -0.81 6.23 4.94
CA VAL A 189 0.29 5.70 5.77
C VAL A 189 1.63 5.78 5.03
N SER A 190 1.69 5.25 3.81
CA SER A 190 2.91 5.31 2.98
C SER A 190 3.38 6.76 2.84
N THR A 191 2.46 7.67 2.57
CA THR A 191 2.78 9.07 2.38
C THR A 191 3.23 9.76 3.67
N LEU A 192 2.54 9.54 4.79
CA LEU A 192 2.83 10.17 6.09
C LEU A 192 4.06 9.58 6.82
N CYS A 193 4.45 8.34 6.53
CA CYS A 193 5.60 7.70 7.17
C CYS A 193 6.96 8.15 6.62
N LYS A 194 6.99 8.73 5.39
CA LYS A 194 7.98 9.69 4.86
C LYS A 194 7.73 9.85 3.34
N PRO A 195 7.21 10.99 2.82
CA PRO A 195 6.88 11.14 1.40
C PRO A 195 8.08 10.87 0.48
N SER A 196 9.27 11.21 0.98
CA SER A 196 10.53 11.08 0.26
C SER A 196 11.02 9.63 0.06
N LEU A 197 10.34 8.64 0.66
CA LEU A 197 10.77 7.24 0.77
C LEU A 197 9.78 6.26 0.13
N TYR A 198 8.48 6.58 0.12
CA TYR A 198 7.43 5.77 -0.51
C TYR A 198 7.05 6.26 -1.93
N GLY A 199 7.93 7.04 -2.58
CA GLY A 199 7.77 7.46 -3.97
C GLY A 199 6.72 8.56 -4.24
N CYS A 200 6.07 9.10 -3.21
CA CYS A 200 4.94 10.05 -3.32
C CYS A 200 5.28 11.44 -3.92
N TYR A 201 6.45 11.60 -4.52
CA TYR A 201 6.87 12.79 -5.29
C TYR A 201 5.94 13.12 -6.47
N TYR A 202 5.03 12.21 -6.84
CA TYR A 202 3.96 12.43 -7.81
C TYR A 202 3.33 13.83 -7.71
N HIS A 203 3.04 14.29 -6.48
CA HIS A 203 2.38 15.57 -6.20
C HIS A 203 3.35 16.77 -6.25
N ASP A 204 4.67 16.52 -6.15
CA ASP A 204 5.75 17.50 -6.28
C ASP A 204 6.30 17.61 -7.73
N LEU A 205 5.81 16.78 -8.66
CA LEU A 205 6.21 16.83 -10.06
C LEU A 205 5.62 18.08 -10.74
N PRO A 206 6.43 18.92 -11.40
CA PRO A 206 5.94 20.13 -12.05
C PRO A 206 5.03 19.81 -13.25
N GLU A 207 4.21 20.79 -13.65
CA GLU A 207 3.22 20.67 -14.72
C GLU A 207 3.79 20.23 -16.08
N ASN A 208 5.06 20.58 -16.38
CA ASN A 208 5.72 20.11 -17.60
C ASN A 208 6.06 18.60 -17.57
N VAL A 209 6.19 18.00 -16.38
CA VAL A 209 6.33 16.55 -16.19
C VAL A 209 4.96 15.88 -16.09
N THR A 210 4.02 16.42 -15.29
CA THR A 210 2.65 15.89 -15.11
C THR A 210 1.70 16.26 -16.26
N ASN A 211 2.25 16.31 -17.48
CA ASN A 211 1.56 16.70 -18.71
C ASN A 211 0.56 15.63 -19.22
N ASN A 212 -0.14 15.92 -20.31
CA ASN A 212 -1.16 15.02 -20.86
C ASN A 212 -0.63 13.64 -21.35
N ASN A 213 0.67 13.47 -21.60
CA ASN A 213 1.24 12.16 -21.89
C ASN A 213 1.39 11.35 -20.60
N PHE A 214 2.00 11.96 -19.58
CA PHE A 214 2.14 11.40 -18.24
C PHE A 214 0.79 10.92 -17.67
N ARG A 215 -0.26 11.76 -17.79
CA ARG A 215 -1.63 11.40 -17.36
C ARG A 215 -2.21 10.18 -18.07
N LYS A 216 -1.93 10.00 -19.37
CA LYS A 216 -2.38 8.82 -20.16
C LYS A 216 -1.63 7.54 -19.77
N LEU A 217 -0.40 7.64 -19.30
CA LEU A 217 0.41 6.48 -18.89
C LEU A 217 -0.01 5.92 -17.53
N ILE A 218 -0.65 6.73 -16.68
CA ILE A 218 -1.12 6.32 -15.34
C ILE A 218 -2.63 6.10 -15.26
N SER A 219 -3.41 6.71 -16.17
CA SER A 219 -4.87 6.73 -16.08
C SER A 219 -5.49 5.34 -16.07
N MET A 220 -6.52 5.16 -15.23
CA MET A 220 -7.42 4.02 -15.33
C MET A 220 -8.07 3.94 -16.72
N TYR A 221 -8.44 2.72 -17.10
CA TYR A 221 -8.70 2.35 -18.48
C TYR A 221 -9.91 3.08 -19.11
N GLU A 222 -9.62 4.00 -20.03
CA GLU A 222 -10.51 4.30 -21.15
C GLU A 222 -9.97 3.62 -22.42
N SER A 223 -10.89 3.07 -23.23
CA SER A 223 -10.56 2.34 -24.47
C SER A 223 -10.02 3.29 -25.56
N SER A 224 -9.14 2.87 -26.47
CA SER A 224 -9.53 1.88 -27.50
C SER A 224 -8.37 1.29 -28.32
N GLY A 225 -7.11 1.56 -27.96
CA GLY A 225 -5.94 1.09 -28.72
C GLY A 225 -5.55 -0.38 -28.51
N CYS A 226 -4.84 -0.95 -29.50
CA CYS A 226 -4.17 -2.27 -29.39
C CYS A 226 -2.72 -2.17 -28.84
N ASP A 227 -2.21 -0.95 -28.68
CA ASP A 227 -0.84 -0.58 -28.27
C ASP A 227 -0.91 0.25 -26.96
N SER A 228 -1.72 -0.20 -25.99
CA SER A 228 -1.85 0.50 -24.70
C SER A 228 -0.77 0.05 -23.74
N ILE A 229 -0.07 1.00 -23.12
CA ILE A 229 0.92 0.77 -22.06
C ILE A 229 0.55 1.45 -20.75
N SER A 230 -0.68 1.98 -20.60
CA SER A 230 -1.06 2.63 -19.36
C SER A 230 -1.03 1.64 -18.20
N ASP A 231 -0.55 2.07 -17.03
CA ASP A 231 -0.48 1.23 -15.85
C ASP A 231 -1.88 0.74 -15.44
N GLY A 232 -2.91 1.57 -15.63
CA GLY A 232 -4.31 1.17 -15.51
C GLY A 232 -4.71 -0.01 -16.41
N PHE A 233 -4.25 -0.07 -17.67
CA PHE A 233 -4.47 -1.21 -18.56
C PHE A 233 -3.62 -2.43 -18.17
N LEU A 234 -2.32 -2.23 -17.97
CA LEU A 234 -1.38 -3.30 -17.58
C LEU A 234 -1.85 -3.97 -16.28
N TYR A 235 -2.28 -3.19 -15.30
CA TYR A 235 -2.72 -3.71 -14.01
C TYR A 235 -4.11 -4.34 -14.09
N SER A 236 -5.14 -3.63 -14.57
CA SER A 236 -6.53 -4.10 -14.49
C SER A 236 -6.85 -5.25 -15.46
N LYS A 237 -6.11 -5.36 -16.57
CA LYS A 237 -6.33 -6.38 -17.60
C LYS A 237 -5.16 -7.36 -17.72
N VAL A 238 -3.96 -6.90 -18.08
CA VAL A 238 -2.82 -7.80 -18.40
C VAL A 238 -2.44 -8.66 -17.20
N THR A 239 -2.04 -8.05 -16.08
CA THR A 239 -1.51 -8.81 -14.95
C THR A 239 -2.59 -9.50 -14.15
N ARG A 240 -3.82 -8.98 -14.16
CA ARG A 240 -4.98 -9.72 -13.62
C ARG A 240 -5.15 -11.04 -14.34
N LYS A 241 -5.23 -11.06 -15.68
CA LYS A 241 -5.39 -12.30 -16.45
C LYS A 241 -4.22 -13.26 -16.25
N ILE A 242 -2.98 -12.76 -16.27
CA ILE A 242 -1.79 -13.61 -16.03
C ILE A 242 -1.78 -14.19 -14.61
N TYR A 243 -2.24 -13.43 -13.61
CA TYR A 243 -2.36 -13.92 -12.23
C TYR A 243 -3.45 -14.98 -12.10
N ASP A 244 -4.67 -14.70 -12.57
CA ASP A 244 -5.82 -15.60 -12.48
C ASP A 244 -5.56 -16.93 -13.25
N ASP A 245 -4.64 -16.95 -14.23
CA ASP A 245 -4.15 -18.15 -14.92
C ASP A 245 -3.06 -18.94 -14.16
N LEU A 246 -2.35 -18.33 -13.21
CA LEU A 246 -1.17 -18.89 -12.54
C LEU A 246 -1.35 -19.15 -11.03
N GLU A 247 -2.31 -18.48 -10.39
CA GLU A 247 -2.60 -18.54 -8.95
C GLU A 247 -2.54 -19.96 -8.37
N LYS A 248 -3.19 -20.91 -9.05
CA LYS A 248 -3.33 -22.33 -8.68
C LYS A 248 -2.00 -23.10 -8.61
N THR A 249 -0.88 -22.48 -8.96
CA THR A 249 0.47 -23.06 -8.80
C THR A 249 1.03 -22.87 -7.39
N ASN A 250 0.54 -21.90 -6.61
CA ASN A 250 1.09 -21.46 -5.32
C ASN A 250 2.59 -21.09 -5.33
N ASP A 251 3.18 -20.89 -6.51
CA ASP A 251 4.57 -20.45 -6.68
C ASP A 251 4.60 -18.93 -6.89
N TYR A 252 4.67 -18.19 -5.78
CA TYR A 252 4.60 -16.73 -5.78
C TYR A 252 5.77 -16.06 -6.54
N ASN A 253 6.95 -16.69 -6.56
CA ASN A 253 8.11 -16.16 -7.30
C ASN A 253 7.90 -16.35 -8.81
N ARG A 254 7.47 -17.54 -9.26
CA ARG A 254 7.09 -17.80 -10.65
C ARG A 254 5.96 -16.90 -11.14
N ILE A 255 4.96 -16.60 -10.30
CA ILE A 255 3.90 -15.65 -10.63
C ILE A 255 4.50 -14.27 -10.95
N VAL A 256 5.39 -13.76 -10.08
CA VAL A 256 6.07 -12.47 -10.29
C VAL A 256 6.93 -12.48 -11.55
N ASP A 257 7.74 -13.52 -11.77
CA ASP A 257 8.64 -13.62 -12.92
C ASP A 257 7.89 -13.74 -14.26
N VAL A 258 6.84 -14.56 -14.34
CA VAL A 258 6.05 -14.72 -15.58
C VAL A 258 5.23 -13.46 -15.88
N ILE A 259 4.74 -12.75 -14.87
CA ILE A 259 4.15 -11.41 -15.05
C ILE A 259 5.21 -10.45 -15.60
N GLY A 260 6.39 -10.42 -14.98
CA GLY A 260 7.51 -9.56 -15.38
C GLY A 260 7.96 -9.78 -16.82
N GLU A 261 8.22 -11.04 -17.20
CA GLU A 261 8.63 -11.42 -18.56
C GLU A 261 7.56 -11.09 -19.60
N ARG A 262 6.28 -11.40 -19.33
CA ARG A 262 5.20 -11.16 -20.30
C ARG A 262 4.97 -9.67 -20.56
N ILE A 263 4.98 -8.84 -19.53
CA ILE A 263 4.90 -7.39 -19.71
C ILE A 263 6.17 -6.85 -20.39
N ALA A 264 7.36 -7.25 -19.96
CA ALA A 264 8.61 -6.72 -20.54
C ALA A 264 8.72 -7.00 -22.05
N ASN A 265 8.41 -8.21 -22.48
CA ASN A 265 8.38 -8.56 -23.90
C ASN A 265 7.29 -7.81 -24.68
N TYR A 266 6.17 -7.44 -24.04
CA TYR A 266 5.13 -6.60 -24.65
C TYR A 266 5.56 -5.13 -24.75
N LEU A 267 6.12 -4.54 -23.69
CA LEU A 267 6.64 -3.17 -23.70
C LEU A 267 7.74 -2.98 -24.76
N MET A 268 8.57 -4.00 -24.96
CA MET A 268 9.57 -4.07 -26.02
C MET A 268 9.03 -4.50 -27.41
N GLY A 269 7.72 -4.65 -27.58
CA GLY A 269 7.08 -5.04 -28.87
C GLY A 269 7.43 -6.43 -29.41
N LYS A 270 8.20 -7.22 -28.65
CA LYS A 270 8.67 -8.57 -28.99
C LYS A 270 7.53 -9.59 -28.97
N SER A 271 6.60 -9.44 -28.03
CA SER A 271 5.41 -10.30 -27.90
C SER A 271 4.10 -9.52 -28.06
N ALA A 272 3.02 -10.28 -28.26
CA ALA A 272 1.65 -9.81 -28.13
C ALA A 272 1.04 -10.45 -26.88
N ILE A 273 0.17 -9.72 -26.18
CA ILE A 273 -0.62 -10.26 -25.06
C ILE A 273 -2.03 -10.53 -25.56
N VAL A 274 -2.58 -11.71 -25.26
CA VAL A 274 -3.98 -12.05 -25.53
C VAL A 274 -4.75 -11.96 -24.22
N ILE A 275 -5.86 -11.23 -24.23
CA ILE A 275 -6.76 -11.04 -23.08
C ILE A 275 -8.17 -11.10 -23.65
N ASP A 276 -9.02 -11.98 -23.10
CA ASP A 276 -10.42 -12.13 -23.51
C ASP A 276 -10.53 -12.28 -25.06
N ASP A 277 -9.74 -13.21 -25.62
CA ASP A 277 -9.47 -13.47 -27.05
C ASP A 277 -8.95 -12.29 -27.91
N LYS A 278 -8.91 -11.07 -27.36
CA LYS A 278 -8.36 -9.89 -28.04
C LYS A 278 -6.83 -9.83 -27.91
N LYS A 279 -6.17 -9.72 -29.05
CA LYS A 279 -4.70 -9.59 -29.15
C LYS A 279 -4.26 -8.12 -29.11
N TYR A 280 -3.50 -7.77 -28.09
CA TYR A 280 -2.80 -6.50 -27.94
C TYR A 280 -1.34 -6.69 -28.36
N LYS A 281 -0.81 -5.82 -29.22
CA LYS A 281 0.60 -5.85 -29.63
C LYS A 281 1.09 -4.43 -29.84
N ARG A 282 2.27 -4.13 -29.30
CA ARG A 282 2.96 -2.89 -29.62
C ARG A 282 3.61 -2.93 -31.00
N ASN A 283 3.60 -1.78 -31.68
CA ASN A 283 4.34 -1.56 -32.92
C ASN A 283 5.71 -0.92 -32.68
N THR A 284 5.93 -0.38 -31.47
CA THR A 284 7.18 0.27 -31.04
C THR A 284 7.62 -0.24 -29.67
N GLU A 285 8.91 -0.17 -29.39
CA GLU A 285 9.45 -0.36 -28.04
C GLU A 285 9.03 0.81 -27.13
N ILE A 286 9.17 0.66 -25.81
CA ILE A 286 8.87 1.74 -24.86
C ILE A 286 9.99 2.79 -24.89
N SER A 287 9.64 4.07 -24.85
CA SER A 287 10.63 5.12 -24.62
C SER A 287 11.12 5.09 -23.18
N PHE A 288 12.33 5.61 -22.95
CA PHE A 288 12.91 5.65 -21.62
C PHE A 288 12.11 6.54 -20.66
N GLU A 289 11.51 7.61 -21.19
CA GLU A 289 10.62 8.51 -20.46
C GLU A 289 9.31 7.84 -20.04
N GLU A 290 8.65 7.10 -20.95
CA GLU A 290 7.46 6.31 -20.60
C GLU A 290 7.78 5.28 -19.51
N LEU A 291 8.95 4.64 -19.57
CA LEU A 291 9.40 3.69 -18.57
C LEU A 291 9.62 4.35 -17.19
N ILE A 292 10.31 5.51 -17.12
CA ILE A 292 10.46 6.25 -15.85
C ILE A 292 9.08 6.61 -15.27
N ILE A 293 8.13 7.05 -16.10
CA ILE A 293 6.79 7.45 -15.63
C ILE A 293 6.04 6.26 -15.03
N LEU A 294 6.06 5.09 -15.69
CA LEU A 294 5.46 3.87 -15.16
C LEU A 294 6.15 3.39 -13.88
N VAL A 295 7.48 3.50 -13.80
CA VAL A 295 8.27 3.16 -12.61
C VAL A 295 7.92 4.06 -11.42
N ILE A 296 7.84 5.39 -11.62
CA ILE A 296 7.45 6.34 -10.56
C ILE A 296 6.02 6.04 -10.07
N ASN A 297 5.07 5.78 -10.98
CA ASN A 297 3.71 5.37 -10.59
C ASN A 297 3.72 4.07 -9.78
N LYS A 298 4.59 3.11 -10.14
CA LYS A 298 4.63 1.81 -9.48
C LYS A 298 5.25 1.84 -8.10
N LEU A 299 6.19 2.75 -7.80
CA LEU A 299 6.70 2.92 -6.44
C LEU A 299 5.57 3.26 -5.45
N TYR A 300 4.69 4.19 -5.84
CA TYR A 300 3.54 4.59 -5.04
C TYR A 300 2.57 3.41 -4.83
N GLU A 301 2.13 2.78 -5.92
CA GLU A 301 1.17 1.67 -5.89
C GLU A 301 1.71 0.40 -5.18
N SER A 302 3.00 0.09 -5.36
CA SER A 302 3.65 -1.05 -4.72
C SER A 302 3.95 -0.79 -3.23
N SER A 303 4.20 0.47 -2.84
CA SER A 303 4.37 0.88 -1.44
C SER A 303 3.12 0.56 -0.63
N ALA A 304 1.96 1.08 -1.06
CA ALA A 304 0.70 0.83 -0.38
C ALA A 304 0.37 -0.67 -0.32
N SER A 305 0.68 -1.43 -1.37
CA SER A 305 0.43 -2.88 -1.40
C SER A 305 1.28 -3.68 -0.41
N GLU A 306 2.57 -3.34 -0.21
CA GLU A 306 3.37 -3.98 0.86
C GLU A 306 2.94 -3.49 2.25
N VAL A 307 2.48 -2.24 2.40
CA VAL A 307 1.86 -1.76 3.65
C VAL A 307 0.61 -2.60 3.96
N GLU A 308 -0.30 -2.79 3.00
CA GLU A 308 -1.48 -3.65 3.19
C GLU A 308 -1.08 -5.04 3.67
N ARG A 309 -0.21 -5.74 2.97
CA ARG A 309 0.24 -7.11 3.31
C ARG A 309 0.76 -7.24 4.75
N PHE A 310 1.47 -6.24 5.26
CA PHE A 310 2.09 -6.29 6.59
C PHE A 310 1.24 -5.66 7.71
N VAL A 311 0.17 -4.94 7.37
CA VAL A 311 -0.69 -4.20 8.32
C VAL A 311 -2.12 -4.77 8.37
N LEU A 312 -2.58 -5.42 7.29
CA LEU A 312 -3.97 -5.82 7.07
C LEU A 312 -4.07 -7.28 6.56
N ILE A 313 -5.23 -7.90 6.76
CA ILE A 313 -5.64 -9.11 6.02
C ILE A 313 -6.99 -8.80 5.37
N ARG A 314 -7.08 -9.00 4.05
CA ARG A 314 -8.31 -8.85 3.27
C ARG A 314 -9.06 -10.18 3.23
N ASN A 315 -10.23 -10.26 3.86
CA ASN A 315 -11.16 -11.35 3.61
C ASN A 315 -11.68 -11.25 2.17
N ASP A 316 -11.64 -12.35 1.43
CA ASP A 316 -12.19 -12.47 0.07
C ASP A 316 -13.60 -13.08 0.06
N GLY A 317 -14.16 -13.38 1.24
CA GLY A 317 -15.47 -14.02 1.43
C GLY A 317 -15.41 -15.55 1.47
N SER A 318 -14.21 -16.14 1.46
CA SER A 318 -14.03 -17.60 1.61
C SER A 318 -14.32 -18.10 3.03
N ILE A 319 -14.24 -17.23 4.05
CA ILE A 319 -14.44 -17.57 5.46
C ILE A 319 -15.77 -16.97 5.96
N ASP A 320 -16.71 -17.83 6.39
CA ASP A 320 -17.93 -17.39 7.06
C ASP A 320 -17.64 -17.03 8.52
N LEU A 321 -17.50 -15.73 8.77
CA LEU A 321 -17.17 -15.17 10.08
C LEU A 321 -18.28 -15.32 11.12
N SER A 322 -19.49 -15.73 10.74
CA SER A 322 -20.57 -16.01 11.70
C SER A 322 -20.34 -17.30 12.48
N LEU A 323 -19.53 -18.22 11.94
CA LEU A 323 -19.20 -19.51 12.54
C LEU A 323 -18.10 -19.43 13.63
N PHE A 324 -17.39 -18.31 13.71
CA PHE A 324 -16.22 -18.15 14.58
C PHE A 324 -16.41 -17.02 15.59
N THR A 325 -16.12 -17.31 16.87
CA THR A 325 -15.99 -16.26 17.89
C THR A 325 -14.75 -15.38 17.60
N PRO A 326 -14.73 -14.13 18.08
CA PRO A 326 -13.64 -13.17 17.82
C PRO A 326 -12.23 -13.73 18.04
N ALA A 327 -11.99 -14.44 19.15
CA ALA A 327 -10.69 -15.06 19.42
C ALA A 327 -10.38 -16.27 18.50
N GLU A 328 -11.39 -16.99 18.00
CA GLU A 328 -11.18 -18.08 17.03
C GLU A 328 -10.82 -17.54 15.64
N ARG A 329 -11.36 -16.37 15.25
CA ARG A 329 -10.94 -15.68 14.02
C ARG A 329 -9.44 -15.35 14.06
N LEU A 330 -8.93 -14.85 15.20
CA LEU A 330 -7.51 -14.57 15.36
C LEU A 330 -6.63 -15.82 15.26
N ILE A 331 -7.15 -16.99 15.67
CA ILE A 331 -6.47 -18.29 15.55
C ILE A 331 -6.49 -18.79 14.09
N ASP A 332 -7.60 -18.61 13.37
CA ASP A 332 -7.71 -18.99 11.96
C ASP A 332 -6.84 -18.11 11.02
N LEU A 333 -6.74 -16.81 11.33
CA LEU A 333 -5.82 -15.87 10.67
C LEU A 333 -4.33 -16.24 10.88
N GLU A 334 -4.02 -17.04 11.91
CA GLU A 334 -2.70 -17.62 12.18
C GLU A 334 -2.48 -18.92 11.42
N ALA A 335 -3.39 -19.89 11.59
CA ALA A 335 -3.27 -21.23 11.04
C ALA A 335 -3.19 -21.26 9.50
N ASN A 336 -3.85 -20.31 8.83
CA ASN A 336 -3.79 -20.16 7.37
C ASN A 336 -2.49 -19.49 6.90
N SER A 337 -1.39 -20.24 6.91
CA SER A 337 -0.05 -19.77 6.49
C SER A 337 0.08 -19.38 5.01
N GLN A 338 -0.92 -19.69 4.17
CA GLN A 338 -0.99 -19.24 2.76
C GLN A 338 -1.66 -17.87 2.65
N TRP A 339 -1.20 -17.03 1.72
CA TRP A 339 -1.79 -15.71 1.48
C TRP A 339 -3.20 -15.86 0.87
N LEU A 340 -4.16 -15.04 1.30
CA LEU A 340 -5.51 -15.05 0.71
C LEU A 340 -5.50 -14.52 -0.73
N TYR A 341 -6.50 -14.87 -1.55
CA TYR A 341 -6.51 -14.46 -2.97
C TYR A 341 -6.44 -12.94 -3.11
N ALA A 342 -7.17 -12.21 -2.28
CA ALA A 342 -7.16 -10.74 -2.28
C ALA A 342 -5.81 -10.12 -1.84
N GLU A 343 -5.11 -10.76 -0.90
CA GLU A 343 -3.78 -10.36 -0.40
C GLU A 343 -2.70 -10.59 -1.48
N ALA A 344 -2.67 -11.79 -2.05
CA ALA A 344 -1.68 -12.22 -3.02
C ALA A 344 -1.86 -11.56 -4.40
N ARG A 345 -3.10 -11.50 -4.92
CA ARG A 345 -3.39 -10.95 -6.25
C ARG A 345 -2.95 -9.50 -6.39
N ASN A 346 -3.10 -8.67 -5.36
CA ASN A 346 -2.65 -7.29 -5.44
C ASN A 346 -1.12 -7.25 -5.36
N THR A 347 -0.54 -7.72 -4.24
CA THR A 347 0.89 -7.67 -3.94
C THR A 347 1.77 -8.25 -5.06
N LEU A 348 1.49 -9.49 -5.50
CA LEU A 348 2.32 -10.18 -6.50
C LEU A 348 2.20 -9.55 -7.89
N ARG A 349 1.05 -8.92 -8.21
CA ARG A 349 0.92 -8.15 -9.46
C ARG A 349 1.69 -6.83 -9.41
N HIS A 350 1.75 -6.12 -8.29
CA HIS A 350 2.61 -4.93 -8.19
C HIS A 350 4.10 -5.28 -8.29
N ARG A 351 4.56 -6.34 -7.60
CA ARG A 351 5.92 -6.88 -7.76
C ARG A 351 6.22 -7.27 -9.21
N GLY A 352 5.28 -7.93 -9.88
CA GLY A 352 5.40 -8.30 -11.30
C GLY A 352 5.51 -7.10 -12.25
N HIS A 353 4.91 -5.95 -11.93
CA HIS A 353 5.16 -4.70 -12.68
C HIS A 353 6.57 -4.17 -12.39
N CYS A 354 7.02 -4.12 -11.13
CA CYS A 354 8.39 -3.71 -10.79
C CYS A 354 9.43 -4.56 -11.54
N GLU A 355 9.21 -5.87 -11.59
CA GLU A 355 10.09 -6.77 -12.34
C GLU A 355 9.98 -6.58 -13.85
N ALA A 356 8.77 -6.34 -14.39
CA ALA A 356 8.62 -6.01 -15.79
C ALA A 356 9.47 -4.80 -16.18
N TYR A 357 9.52 -3.77 -15.32
CA TYR A 357 10.33 -2.58 -15.57
C TYR A 357 11.83 -2.86 -15.45
N ARG A 358 12.29 -3.66 -14.46
CA ARG A 358 13.70 -4.14 -14.42
C ARG A 358 14.07 -4.93 -15.68
N LYS A 359 13.31 -5.98 -16.04
CA LYS A 359 13.58 -6.78 -17.24
C LYS A 359 13.52 -5.93 -18.54
N THR A 360 12.61 -4.95 -18.63
CA THR A 360 12.53 -4.01 -19.77
C THR A 360 13.77 -3.11 -19.85
N LEU A 361 14.19 -2.53 -18.74
CA LEU A 361 15.37 -1.68 -18.64
C LEU A 361 16.65 -2.42 -19.07
N SER A 362 16.81 -3.69 -18.65
CA SER A 362 17.91 -4.55 -19.10
C SER A 362 17.91 -4.77 -20.62
N MET A 363 16.73 -4.91 -21.24
CA MET A 363 16.63 -5.03 -22.71
C MET A 363 16.96 -3.71 -23.44
N LEU A 364 16.64 -2.56 -22.84
CA LEU A 364 17.02 -1.23 -23.37
C LEU A 364 18.52 -0.92 -23.21
N SER A 365 19.13 -1.39 -22.13
CA SER A 365 20.58 -1.33 -21.89
C SER A 365 21.35 -2.20 -22.89
N VAL A 366 20.96 -3.47 -23.07
CA VAL A 366 21.59 -4.38 -24.07
C VAL A 366 21.47 -3.85 -25.50
N SER A 367 20.39 -3.16 -25.85
CA SER A 367 20.23 -2.50 -27.15
C SER A 367 20.97 -1.15 -27.27
N HIS A 368 21.83 -0.82 -26.31
CA HIS A 368 22.68 0.39 -26.25
C HIS A 368 21.88 1.72 -26.27
N ARG A 369 20.59 1.70 -25.91
CA ARG A 369 19.72 2.90 -25.89
C ARG A 369 19.64 3.59 -24.54
N VAL A 370 20.18 2.96 -23.50
CA VAL A 370 20.26 3.45 -22.12
C VAL A 370 21.69 3.20 -21.66
N ASN A 371 22.39 4.24 -21.21
CA ASN A 371 23.74 4.10 -20.67
C ASN A 371 23.70 3.56 -19.22
N SER A 372 24.86 3.16 -18.67
CA SER A 372 24.94 2.60 -17.31
C SER A 372 24.32 3.54 -16.27
N ALA A 373 24.70 4.82 -16.24
CA ALA A 373 24.16 5.78 -15.27
C ALA A 373 22.63 5.90 -15.31
N LEU A 374 22.01 5.83 -16.50
CA LEU A 374 20.56 5.83 -16.68
C LEU A 374 19.90 4.49 -16.28
N TYR A 375 20.58 3.36 -16.49
CA TYR A 375 20.18 2.05 -15.98
C TYR A 375 20.23 2.03 -14.44
N ASP A 376 21.35 2.44 -13.86
CA ASP A 376 21.59 2.52 -12.42
C ASP A 376 20.56 3.45 -11.76
N THR A 377 20.23 4.58 -12.41
CA THR A 377 19.16 5.48 -11.97
C THR A 377 17.81 4.75 -11.85
N VAL A 378 17.36 4.04 -12.90
CA VAL A 378 16.02 3.43 -12.87
C VAL A 378 15.96 2.19 -11.97
N CYS A 379 17.05 1.43 -11.84
CA CYS A 379 17.21 0.39 -10.81
C CYS A 379 17.13 0.99 -9.40
N GLY A 380 17.93 2.02 -9.11
CA GLY A 380 17.94 2.71 -7.83
C GLY A 380 16.60 3.34 -7.46
N ILE A 381 15.85 3.86 -8.45
CA ILE A 381 14.45 4.27 -8.25
C ILE A 381 13.60 3.07 -7.78
N LEU A 382 13.62 1.94 -8.50
CA LEU A 382 12.88 0.71 -8.14
C LEU A 382 13.31 0.10 -6.80
N ASP A 383 14.51 0.43 -6.31
CA ASP A 383 15.06 0.04 -5.02
C ASP A 383 14.90 1.14 -3.94
N PHE A 384 14.04 2.14 -4.20
CA PHE A 384 13.65 3.24 -3.31
C PHE A 384 14.74 4.28 -2.97
N ASN A 385 15.76 4.45 -3.83
CA ASN A 385 16.77 5.49 -3.66
C ASN A 385 16.24 6.89 -4.01
N ILE A 386 16.19 7.75 -3.00
CA ILE A 386 15.82 9.17 -3.08
C ILE A 386 16.65 9.99 -4.09
N ASN A 387 17.95 9.71 -4.22
CA ASN A 387 18.82 10.50 -5.09
C ASN A 387 18.59 10.15 -6.56
N ASP A 388 18.39 8.87 -6.86
CA ASP A 388 18.10 8.40 -8.21
C ASP A 388 16.69 8.84 -8.64
N LEU A 389 15.73 8.89 -7.73
CA LEU A 389 14.40 9.45 -7.99
C LEU A 389 14.44 10.95 -8.28
N ARG A 390 15.27 11.72 -7.56
CA ARG A 390 15.53 13.13 -7.90
C ARG A 390 16.17 13.27 -9.29
N LEU A 391 17.07 12.36 -9.66
CA LEU A 391 17.72 12.33 -10.98
C LEU A 391 16.74 11.96 -12.10
N GLY A 392 15.91 10.92 -11.93
CA GLY A 392 14.82 10.56 -12.86
C GLY A 392 13.83 11.71 -13.08
N ILE A 393 13.47 12.43 -12.01
CA ILE A 393 12.63 13.63 -12.11
C ILE A 393 13.36 14.78 -12.84
N ALA A 394 14.66 14.94 -12.65
CA ALA A 394 15.47 15.92 -13.38
C ALA A 394 15.56 15.57 -14.88
N ILE A 395 15.71 14.30 -15.23
CA ILE A 395 15.67 13.80 -16.61
C ILE A 395 14.32 14.16 -17.25
N LEU A 396 13.19 13.78 -16.64
CA LEU A 396 11.85 14.08 -17.17
C LEU A 396 11.58 15.59 -17.33
N LYS A 397 12.05 16.43 -16.41
CA LYS A 397 12.00 17.90 -16.57
C LYS A 397 12.78 18.33 -17.82
N ASN A 398 13.99 17.81 -17.97
CA ASN A 398 14.91 18.18 -19.03
C ASN A 398 14.57 17.57 -20.40
N THR A 399 13.81 16.48 -20.53
CA THR A 399 13.45 15.94 -21.86
C THR A 399 12.68 16.94 -22.72
N SER A 400 11.98 17.90 -22.10
CA SER A 400 11.38 19.04 -22.80
C SER A 400 12.40 19.93 -23.56
N GLN A 401 13.70 19.82 -23.22
CA GLN A 401 14.85 20.49 -23.83
C GLN A 401 15.86 19.51 -24.48
N LEU A 402 16.00 18.28 -23.98
CA LEU A 402 17.01 17.29 -24.45
C LEU A 402 16.81 16.81 -25.90
N LYS A 403 15.74 17.21 -26.60
CA LYS A 403 15.63 17.08 -28.06
C LYS A 403 16.81 17.72 -28.81
N GLY A 404 17.55 18.64 -28.20
CA GLY A 404 18.81 19.17 -28.73
C GLY A 404 20.07 18.36 -28.37
N TYR A 405 20.03 17.51 -27.32
CA TYR A 405 21.23 16.87 -26.75
C TYR A 405 21.56 15.50 -27.36
N CYS A 406 20.56 14.72 -27.78
CA CYS A 406 20.81 13.40 -28.41
C CYS A 406 21.45 13.51 -29.81
N HIS A 407 21.56 14.72 -30.38
CA HIS A 407 22.32 15.03 -31.60
C HIS A 407 23.72 15.62 -31.33
N ALA A 408 24.13 15.77 -30.06
CA ALA A 408 25.43 16.33 -29.68
C ALA A 408 26.47 15.28 -29.25
N LEU A 409 26.13 13.99 -29.34
CA LEU A 409 26.95 12.84 -28.95
C LEU A 409 26.89 11.70 -29.99
N SER A 410 26.73 12.06 -31.26
CA SER A 410 26.72 11.16 -32.43
C SER A 410 27.72 11.64 -33.49
#